data_AF-A0A7S3TDW7-F1
#
_entry.id   AF-A0A7S3TDW7-F1
#
_cell.length_a   1.000
_cell.length_b   1.000
_cell.length_c   1.000
_cell.angle_alpha   90.00
_cell.angle_beta   90.00
_cell.angle_gamma   90.00
#
_symmetry.space_group_name_H-M   'P 1'
#
loop_
_entity.id
_entity.type
_entity.pdbx_description
1 polymer ?
#
loop_
_entity_poly.entity_id
_entity_poly.type
_entity_poly.pdbx_seq_one_letter_code
_entity_poly.pdbx_strand_id
1 'polypeptide(L)'
;MHAADVAQSVNVLLRGAAKSDFCAIDLLICFFAAACHDVAHPGVTNAFRNAIRDEGSITYNDRSVNENMHCAVTYRTLQRPGCNWLENLAAEQESVIRKSVVDIVLGTDMAHHFDNLKKF
;
A
#
# COMPACT_ATOMS: atom_id res chain seq x y z
N MET A 1 -11.97 -7.29 7.21
CA MET A 1 -12.40 -6.37 8.29
C MET A 1 -11.35 -5.28 8.48
N HIS A 2 -10.09 -5.62 8.74
CA HIS A 2 -8.97 -4.67 8.87
C HIS A 2 -8.84 -3.64 7.74
N ALA A 3 -8.74 -4.06 6.47
CA ALA A 3 -8.62 -3.12 5.35
C ALA A 3 -9.77 -2.09 5.26
N ALA A 4 -10.99 -2.49 5.61
CA ALA A 4 -12.15 -1.59 5.61
C ALA A 4 -12.09 -0.58 6.77
N ASP A 5 -11.59 -1.01 7.93
CA ASP A 5 -11.38 -0.15 9.10
C ASP A 5 -10.30 0.91 8.82
N VAL A 6 -9.18 0.51 8.23
CA VAL A 6 -8.11 1.44 7.82
C VAL A 6 -8.60 2.42 6.76
N ALA A 7 -9.34 1.95 5.74
CA ALA A 7 -9.92 2.84 4.73
C ALA A 7 -10.92 3.85 5.32
N GLN A 8 -11.73 3.42 6.29
CA GLN A 8 -12.65 4.29 7.01
C GLN A 8 -11.90 5.32 7.86
N SER A 9 -10.84 4.90 8.56
CA SER A 9 -9.99 5.79 9.36
C SER A 9 -9.32 6.85 8.49
N VAL A 10 -8.79 6.46 7.32
CA VAL A 10 -8.23 7.37 6.32
C VAL A 10 -9.28 8.38 5.85
N ASN A 11 -10.52 7.96 5.58
CA ASN A 11 -11.61 8.89 5.24
C ASN A 11 -11.86 9.93 6.34
N VAL A 12 -11.88 9.52 7.61
CA VAL A 12 -12.09 10.44 8.74
C VAL A 12 -10.95 11.45 8.83
N LEU A 13 -9.69 10.99 8.71
CA LEU A 13 -8.51 11.87 8.75
C LEU A 13 -8.52 12.89 7.60
N LEU A 14 -8.78 12.44 6.37
CA LEU A 14 -8.81 13.31 5.18
C LEU A 14 -9.97 14.32 5.23
N ARG A 15 -11.12 13.95 5.79
CA ARG A 15 -12.26 14.89 5.95
C ARG A 15 -12.06 15.91 7.05
N GLY A 16 -11.24 15.58 8.05
CA GLY A 16 -10.89 16.46 9.15
C GLY A 16 -9.75 17.39 8.79
N ALA A 17 -8.54 17.04 9.24
CA ALA A 17 -7.38 17.92 9.29
C ALA A 17 -6.80 18.29 7.91
N ALA A 18 -7.16 17.58 6.84
CA ALA A 18 -6.46 17.63 5.56
C ALA A 18 -7.37 17.97 4.36
N LYS A 19 -8.62 18.37 4.60
CA LYS A 19 -9.63 18.47 3.52
C LYS A 19 -9.27 19.46 2.40
N SER A 20 -8.52 20.53 2.70
CA SER A 20 -8.14 21.56 1.73
C SER A 20 -6.86 21.26 0.95
N ASP A 21 -6.05 20.30 1.41
CA ASP A 21 -4.66 20.15 0.97
C ASP A 21 -4.49 19.03 -0.06
N PHE A 22 -5.53 18.23 -0.28
CA PHE A 22 -5.52 17.04 -1.13
C PHE A 22 -6.47 17.24 -2.31
N CYS A 23 -5.98 17.00 -3.52
CA CYS A 23 -6.84 16.97 -4.70
C CYS A 23 -7.45 15.57 -4.91
N ALA A 24 -8.35 15.44 -5.87
CA ALA A 24 -9.10 14.20 -6.07
C ALA A 24 -8.21 12.97 -6.32
N ILE A 25 -7.06 13.15 -7.00
CA ILE A 25 -6.12 12.05 -7.25
C ILE A 25 -5.40 11.62 -5.97
N ASP A 26 -5.07 12.56 -5.08
CA ASP A 26 -4.40 12.23 -3.81
C ASP A 26 -5.36 11.45 -2.90
N LEU A 27 -6.63 11.85 -2.85
CA LEU A 27 -7.67 11.13 -2.12
C LEU A 27 -7.80 9.70 -2.64
N LEU A 28 -7.88 9.52 -3.97
CA LEU A 28 -7.94 8.21 -4.60
C LEU A 28 -6.73 7.34 -4.25
N ILE A 29 -5.53 7.91 -4.31
CA ILE A 29 -4.28 7.23 -3.92
C ILE A 29 -4.36 6.75 -2.47
N CYS A 30 -4.75 7.63 -1.54
CA CYS A 30 -4.86 7.28 -0.12
C CYS A 30 -5.87 6.16 0.12
N PHE A 31 -7.05 6.23 -0.52
CA PHE A 31 -8.07 5.18 -0.40
C PHE A 31 -7.64 3.86 -0.99
N PHE A 32 -7.03 3.88 -2.17
CA PHE A 32 -6.60 2.66 -2.83
C PHE A 32 -5.45 2.00 -2.06
N ALA A 33 -4.47 2.77 -1.61
CA ALA A 33 -3.38 2.26 -0.76
C ALA A 33 -3.93 1.68 0.54
N ALA A 34 -4.84 2.37 1.24
CA ALA A 34 -5.46 1.86 2.46
C ALA A 34 -6.20 0.54 2.24
N ALA A 35 -6.93 0.40 1.12
CA ALA A 35 -7.66 -0.81 0.80
C ALA A 35 -6.74 -2.01 0.50
N CYS A 36 -5.55 -1.77 -0.04
CA CYS A 36 -4.66 -2.82 -0.49
C CYS A 36 -3.43 -3.07 0.40
N HIS A 37 -3.18 -2.23 1.42
CA HIS A 37 -1.93 -2.25 2.18
C HIS A 37 -1.59 -3.59 2.83
N ASP A 38 -2.60 -4.42 3.16
CA ASP A 38 -2.44 -5.75 3.80
C ASP A 38 -3.05 -6.89 2.93
N VAL A 39 -3.21 -6.68 1.62
CA VAL A 39 -3.83 -7.69 0.75
C VAL A 39 -3.05 -9.00 0.75
N ALA A 40 -3.74 -10.13 0.93
CA ALA A 40 -3.14 -11.47 1.04
C ALA A 40 -2.13 -11.65 2.20
N HIS A 41 -2.23 -10.86 3.27
CA HIS A 41 -1.37 -11.01 4.45
C HIS A 41 -1.44 -12.44 5.04
N PRO A 42 -0.30 -13.14 5.22
CA PRO A 42 -0.27 -14.55 5.63
C PRO A 42 -0.54 -14.78 7.13
N GLY A 43 -0.66 -13.71 7.90
CA GLY A 43 -0.87 -13.75 9.36
C GLY A 43 0.42 -13.90 10.16
N VAL A 44 1.58 -13.73 9.52
CA VAL A 44 2.91 -13.79 10.15
C VAL A 44 3.73 -12.54 9.82
N THR A 45 4.67 -12.20 10.71
CA THR A 45 5.48 -10.98 10.62
C THR A 45 6.66 -11.14 9.65
N ASN A 46 7.20 -10.02 9.14
CA ASN A 46 8.45 -10.01 8.36
C ASN A 46 9.60 -10.73 9.10
N ALA A 47 9.74 -10.52 10.41
CA ALA A 47 10.78 -11.17 11.22
C ALA A 47 10.64 -12.71 11.23
N PHE A 48 9.41 -13.23 11.34
CA PHE A 48 9.17 -14.67 11.27
C PHE A 48 9.53 -15.23 9.89
N ARG A 49 9.06 -14.57 8.82
CA ARG A 49 9.32 -14.99 7.43
C ARG A 49 10.81 -15.02 7.10
N ASN A 50 11.55 -14.00 7.52
CA ASN A 50 13.00 -13.91 7.36
C ASN A 50 13.74 -15.01 8.15
N ALA A 51 13.28 -15.30 9.37
CA ALA A 51 13.89 -16.36 10.19
C ALA A 51 13.77 -17.75 9.56
N ILE A 52 12.64 -18.05 8.92
CA ILE A 52 12.41 -19.33 8.24
C ILE A 52 12.86 -19.35 6.78
N ARG A 53 13.29 -18.20 6.23
CA ARG A 53 13.68 -18.01 4.82
C ARG A 53 12.61 -18.51 3.85
N ASP A 54 11.37 -18.06 4.05
CA ASP A 54 10.29 -18.43 3.15
C ASP A 54 10.47 -17.85 1.74
N GLU A 55 9.63 -18.28 0.80
CA GLU A 55 9.71 -17.85 -0.60
C GLU A 55 9.64 -16.32 -0.74
N GLY A 56 8.83 -15.63 0.07
CA GLY A 56 8.72 -14.18 0.02
C GLY A 56 9.97 -13.50 0.55
N SER A 57 10.54 -13.99 1.66
CA SER A 57 11.78 -13.44 2.22
C SER A 57 12.93 -13.58 1.23
N ILE A 58 13.02 -14.72 0.52
CA ILE A 58 13.97 -14.93 -0.57
C ILE A 58 13.69 -13.95 -1.73
N THR A 59 12.44 -13.84 -2.17
CA THR A 59 12.03 -12.98 -3.29
C THR A 59 12.34 -11.49 -3.05
N TYR A 60 12.06 -11.01 -1.84
CA TYR A 60 12.20 -9.61 -1.46
C TYR A 60 13.48 -9.32 -0.67
N ASN A 61 14.41 -10.29 -0.63
CA ASN A 61 15.71 -10.18 0.02
C ASN A 61 15.61 -9.64 1.45
N ASP A 62 14.67 -10.20 2.22
CA ASP A 62 14.37 -9.88 3.63
C ASP A 62 13.93 -8.41 3.89
N ARG A 63 13.62 -7.63 2.85
CA ARG A 63 13.22 -6.20 2.95
C ARG A 63 11.72 -6.03 2.78
N SER A 64 11.04 -5.52 3.81
CA SER A 64 9.60 -5.19 3.81
C SER A 64 8.78 -6.24 3.07
N VAL A 65 8.94 -7.50 3.48
CA VAL A 65 8.55 -8.69 2.71
C VAL A 65 7.05 -8.73 2.49
N ASN A 66 6.27 -8.45 3.55
CA ASN A 66 4.83 -8.36 3.49
C ASN A 66 4.39 -7.18 2.61
N GLU A 67 4.94 -5.99 2.83
CA GLU A 67 4.53 -4.76 2.13
C GLU A 67 4.83 -4.83 0.62
N ASN A 68 5.98 -5.39 0.23
CA ASN A 68 6.29 -5.66 -1.18
C ASN A 68 5.34 -6.68 -1.80
N MET A 69 4.97 -7.73 -1.05
CA MET A 69 3.99 -8.72 -1.48
C MET A 69 2.60 -8.08 -1.66
N HIS A 70 2.15 -7.23 -0.73
CA HIS A 70 0.88 -6.51 -0.83
C HIS A 70 0.82 -5.67 -2.10
N CYS A 71 1.89 -4.94 -2.42
CA CYS A 71 2.02 -4.21 -3.67
C CYS A 71 1.94 -5.15 -4.89
N ALA A 72 2.72 -6.23 -4.90
CA ALA A 72 2.76 -7.16 -6.02
C ALA A 72 1.40 -7.80 -6.30
N VAL A 73 0.70 -8.27 -5.25
CA VAL A 73 -0.65 -8.87 -5.37
C VAL A 73 -1.66 -7.84 -5.88
N THR A 74 -1.59 -6.60 -5.40
CA THR A 74 -2.47 -5.51 -5.86
C THR A 74 -2.37 -5.31 -7.37
N TYR A 75 -1.16 -5.12 -7.89
CA TYR A 75 -0.99 -4.81 -9.32
C TYR A 75 -1.16 -6.03 -10.23
N ARG A 76 -0.84 -7.24 -9.76
CA ARG A 76 -1.22 -8.47 -10.49
C ARG A 76 -2.74 -8.63 -10.56
N THR A 77 -3.47 -8.19 -9.53
CA THR A 77 -4.93 -8.19 -9.54
C THR A 77 -5.47 -7.23 -10.60
N LEU A 78 -4.89 -6.04 -10.74
CA LEU A 78 -5.26 -5.10 -11.79
C LEU A 78 -4.98 -5.63 -13.20
N GLN A 79 -4.02 -6.53 -13.39
CA GLN A 79 -3.75 -7.18 -14.68
C GLN A 79 -4.81 -8.24 -15.07
N ARG A 80 -5.71 -8.62 -14.16
CA ARG A 80 -6.78 -9.58 -14.48
C ARG A 80 -7.89 -8.93 -15.31
N PRO A 81 -8.52 -9.65 -16.24
CA PRO A 81 -9.64 -9.11 -17.02
C PRO A 81 -10.75 -8.54 -16.13
N GLY A 82 -11.20 -7.32 -16.44
CA GLY A 82 -12.27 -6.62 -15.71
C GLY A 82 -11.89 -6.09 -14.33
N CYS A 83 -10.62 -6.18 -13.93
CA CYS A 83 -10.15 -5.67 -12.63
C CYS A 83 -9.39 -4.33 -12.73
N ASN A 84 -8.97 -3.92 -13.93
CA ASN A 84 -8.18 -2.71 -14.12
C ASN A 84 -9.04 -1.44 -14.12
N TRP A 85 -9.28 -0.87 -12.95
CA TRP A 85 -10.00 0.41 -12.86
C TRP A 85 -9.15 1.62 -13.32
N LEU A 86 -7.83 1.43 -13.55
CA LEU A 86 -6.92 2.47 -14.06
C LEU A 86 -6.92 2.55 -15.60
N GLU A 87 -7.58 1.62 -16.30
CA GLU A 87 -7.43 1.41 -17.76
C GLU A 87 -7.75 2.63 -18.64
N ASN A 88 -8.54 3.57 -18.14
CA ASN A 88 -8.96 4.78 -18.86
C ASN A 88 -8.18 6.04 -18.47
N LEU A 89 -7.16 5.92 -17.61
CA LEU A 89 -6.32 7.06 -17.20
C LEU A 89 -5.19 7.29 -18.21
N ALA A 90 -4.68 8.53 -18.25
CA ALA A 90 -3.45 8.80 -18.97
C ALA A 90 -2.27 8.04 -18.32
N ALA A 91 -1.31 7.60 -19.13
CA ALA A 91 -0.16 6.80 -18.66
C ALA A 91 0.65 7.52 -17.57
N GLU A 92 0.77 8.85 -17.66
CA GLU A 92 1.43 9.68 -16.66
C GLU A 92 0.68 9.64 -15.32
N GLN A 93 -0.65 9.68 -15.34
CA GLN A 93 -1.48 9.61 -14.13
C GLN A 93 -1.39 8.22 -13.49
N GLU A 94 -1.46 7.15 -14.29
CA GLU A 94 -1.29 5.78 -13.81
C GLU A 94 0.08 5.60 -13.14
N SER A 95 1.14 6.13 -13.74
CA SER A 95 2.49 6.09 -13.19
C SER A 95 2.60 6.81 -11.84
N VAL A 96 1.99 8.00 -11.72
CA VAL A 96 1.96 8.77 -10.47
C VAL A 96 1.17 8.02 -9.39
N ILE A 97 -0.01 7.48 -9.72
CA ILE A 97 -0.80 6.67 -8.78
C ILE A 97 0.01 5.48 -8.32
N ARG A 98 0.61 4.74 -9.28
CA ARG A 98 1.37 3.53 -8.99
C ARG A 98 2.49 3.81 -8.00
N LYS A 99 3.31 4.81 -8.31
CA LYS A 99 4.45 5.20 -7.47
C LYS A 99 3.99 5.58 -6.07
N SER A 100 2.98 6.44 -5.97
CA SER A 100 2.50 6.95 -4.68
C SER A 100 1.90 5.84 -3.80
N VAL A 101 1.13 4.93 -4.40
CA VAL A 101 0.54 3.79 -3.68
C VAL A 101 1.63 2.85 -3.18
N VAL A 102 2.66 2.55 -4.00
CA VAL A 102 3.79 1.72 -3.56
C VAL A 102 4.54 2.38 -2.40
N ASP A 103 4.81 3.69 -2.50
CA ASP A 103 5.50 4.43 -1.44
C ASP A 103 4.68 4.43 -0.12
N ILE A 104 3.36 4.61 -0.20
CA ILE A 104 2.47 4.58 0.98
C ILE A 104 2.44 3.19 1.61
N VAL A 105 2.28 2.12 0.81
CA VAL A 105 2.20 0.75 1.33
C VAL A 105 3.54 0.29 1.91
N LEU A 106 4.67 0.62 1.29
CA LEU A 106 5.98 0.37 1.90
C LEU A 106 6.18 1.17 3.20
N GLY A 107 5.56 2.35 3.30
CA GLY A 107 5.55 3.17 4.50
C GLY A 107 4.82 2.55 5.70
N THR A 108 4.02 1.48 5.51
CA THR A 108 3.33 0.79 6.61
C THR A 108 4.21 -0.23 7.32
N ASP A 109 5.42 -0.52 6.81
CA ASP A 109 6.37 -1.38 7.51
C ASP A 109 6.81 -0.73 8.82
N MET A 110 6.43 -1.36 9.94
CA MET A 110 6.73 -0.88 11.28
C MET A 110 8.23 -0.86 11.60
N ALA A 111 9.08 -1.58 10.84
CA ALA A 111 10.53 -1.46 10.96
C ALA A 111 11.03 -0.04 10.61
N HIS A 112 10.27 0.73 9.82
CA HIS A 112 10.61 2.09 9.39
C HIS A 112 9.86 3.18 10.17
N HIS A 113 9.00 2.82 11.13
CA HIS A 113 8.12 3.75 11.82
C HIS A 113 8.85 4.96 12.43
N PHE A 114 9.89 4.72 13.24
CA PHE A 114 10.64 5.80 13.90
C PHE A 114 11.45 6.66 12.94
N ASP A 115 11.93 6.08 11.84
CA ASP A 115 12.67 6.85 10.83
C ASP A 115 11.75 7.70 9.98
N ASN A 116 10.51 7.26 9.76
CA ASN A 116 9.47 8.07 9.11
C ASN A 116 9.04 9.22 10.02
N LEU A 117 8.86 9.00 11.33
CA LEU A 117 8.52 10.07 12.28
C LEU A 117 9.55 11.19 12.33
N LYS A 118 10.85 10.91 12.16
CA LYS A 118 11.90 11.94 12.12
C LYS A 118 11.84 12.85 10.88
N LYS A 119 11.14 12.41 9.83
CA LYS A 119 11.01 13.15 8.56
C LYS A 119 9.78 14.07 8.53
N PHE A 120 8.85 13.87 9.47
CA PHE A 120 7.70 14.75 9.71
C PHE A 120 8.08 15.84 10.73
#